data_AF-A0A8T6ZUG1-F1
#
_entry.id   AF-A0A8T6ZUG1-F1
#
_cell.length_a   1.000
_cell.length_b   1.000
_cell.length_c   1.000
_cell.angle_alpha   90.00
_cell.angle_beta   90.00
_cell.angle_gamma   90.00
#
_symmetry.space_group_name_H-M   'P 1'
#
loop_
_entity.id
_entity.type
_entity.pdbx_description
1 polymer ?
#
loop_
_entity_poly.entity_id
_entity_poly.type
_entity_poly.pdbx_seq_one_letter_code
_entity_poly.pdbx_strand_id
1 'polypeptide(L)'
;GYSTEEIVAALSEAEDKIRSIEGAARDIRNPELTRRLKSISQRARRILGVMEEDPADIRRARRFLNVYLDGARRVTEGYARTHRAGQASELEDNFRNVLNTIDGVFKEQHQKLLEHDKLDLDVQIDVLSQQLKKQGVI
;
A
#
# COMPACT_ATOMS: atom_id res chain seq x y z
N GLY A 1 -8.60 -20.77 -6.16
CA GLY A 1 -8.82 -19.31 -6.11
C GLY A 1 -9.25 -18.95 -4.72
N TYR A 2 -8.78 -17.83 -4.18
CA TYR A 2 -9.09 -17.42 -2.81
C TYR A 2 -10.60 -17.19 -2.61
N SER A 3 -11.13 -17.51 -1.42
CA SER A 3 -12.50 -17.18 -1.03
C SER A 3 -12.61 -15.70 -0.63
N THR A 4 -13.83 -15.16 -0.64
CA THR A 4 -14.12 -13.80 -0.13
C THR A 4 -13.64 -13.61 1.31
N GLU A 5 -13.71 -14.66 2.12
CA GLU A 5 -13.23 -14.62 3.52
C GLU A 5 -11.71 -14.42 3.60
N GLU A 6 -10.94 -15.09 2.74
CA GLU A 6 -9.47 -14.95 2.70
C GLU A 6 -9.03 -13.56 2.23
N ILE A 7 -9.86 -12.91 1.41
CA ILE A 7 -9.67 -11.52 0.99
C ILE A 7 -9.90 -10.56 2.16
N VAL A 8 -11.04 -10.68 2.84
CA VAL A 8 -11.38 -9.84 3.99
C VAL A 8 -10.33 -9.99 5.10
N ALA A 9 -9.90 -11.21 5.38
CA ALA A 9 -8.84 -11.47 6.34
C ALA A 9 -7.52 -10.78 5.96
N ALA A 10 -7.15 -10.79 4.68
CA ALA A 10 -5.93 -10.14 4.20
C ALA A 10 -5.97 -8.62 4.36
N LEU A 11 -7.10 -8.00 4.02
CA LEU A 11 -7.30 -6.56 4.14
C LEU A 11 -7.27 -6.13 5.61
N SER A 12 -7.93 -6.90 6.49
CA SER A 12 -7.88 -6.67 7.94
C SER A 12 -6.44 -6.77 8.47
N GLU A 13 -5.69 -7.81 8.09
CA GLU A 13 -4.30 -8.00 8.50
C GLU A 13 -3.41 -6.82 8.04
N ALA A 14 -3.64 -6.32 6.82
CA ALA A 14 -2.93 -5.17 6.31
C ALA A 14 -3.26 -3.89 7.09
N GLU A 15 -4.54 -3.65 7.42
CA GLU A 15 -4.95 -2.50 8.23
C GLU A 15 -4.40 -2.56 9.66
N ASP A 16 -4.30 -3.75 10.26
CA ASP A 16 -3.64 -3.96 11.56
C ASP A 16 -2.16 -3.56 11.51
N LYS A 17 -1.45 -3.90 10.43
CA LYS A 17 -0.05 -3.50 10.22
C LYS A 17 0.08 -1.98 10.07
N ILE A 18 -0.83 -1.34 9.32
CA ILE A 18 -0.85 0.12 9.16
C ILE A 18 -1.07 0.81 10.50
N ARG A 19 -2.02 0.34 11.31
CA ARG A 19 -2.26 0.86 12.66
C ARG A 19 -1.05 0.68 13.58
N SER A 20 -0.33 -0.43 13.46
CA SER A 20 0.90 -0.68 14.22
C SER A 20 2.02 0.31 13.85
N ILE A 21 2.19 0.59 12.55
CA ILE A 21 3.12 1.61 12.05
C ILE A 21 2.77 2.99 12.62
N GLU A 22 1.50 3.38 12.56
CA GLU A 22 1.04 4.67 13.11
C GLU A 22 1.22 4.76 14.62
N GLY A 23 1.00 3.66 15.35
CA GLY A 23 1.26 3.57 16.78
C GLY A 23 2.73 3.81 17.10
N ALA A 24 3.63 3.06 16.45
CA ALA A 24 5.08 3.22 16.63
C ALA A 24 5.58 4.61 16.21
N ALA A 25 4.97 5.22 15.19
CA ALA A 25 5.32 6.56 14.74
C ALA A 25 5.09 7.66 15.80
N ARG A 26 4.17 7.45 16.76
CA ARG A 26 3.92 8.39 17.87
C ARG A 26 5.08 8.48 18.86
N ASP A 27 5.91 7.45 18.90
CA ASP A 27 7.06 7.37 19.79
C ASP A 27 8.33 7.99 19.18
N ILE A 28 8.27 8.38 17.91
CA ILE A 28 9.36 9.03 17.18
C ILE A 28 9.28 10.54 17.39
N ARG A 29 10.36 11.14 17.89
CA ARG A 29 10.43 12.58 18.20
C ARG A 29 10.70 13.47 16.99
N ASN A 30 11.12 12.89 15.87
CA ASN A 30 11.42 13.63 14.65
C ASN A 30 10.13 13.88 13.81
N PRO A 31 9.69 15.15 13.66
CA PRO A 31 8.45 15.47 12.94
C PRO A 31 8.51 15.18 11.44
N GLU A 32 9.69 15.17 10.82
CA GLU A 32 9.86 14.83 9.40
C GLU A 32 9.58 13.34 9.19
N LEU A 33 10.17 12.46 10.01
CA LEU A 33 9.96 11.02 9.94
C LEU A 33 8.51 10.64 10.24
N THR A 34 7.89 11.23 11.26
CA THR A 34 6.47 10.98 11.59
C THR A 34 5.54 11.39 10.44
N ARG A 35 5.81 12.53 9.76
CA ARG A 35 5.03 12.95 8.57
C ARG A 35 5.19 11.99 7.39
N ARG A 36 6.39 11.44 7.18
CA ARG A 36 6.63 10.44 6.13
C ARG A 36 5.88 9.15 6.41
N LEU A 37 5.96 8.63 7.63
CA LEU A 37 5.22 7.44 8.06
C LEU A 37 3.71 7.62 7.87
N LYS A 38 3.17 8.78 8.26
CA LYS A 38 1.77 9.10 8.00
C LYS A 38 1.42 9.08 6.51
N SER A 39 2.27 9.65 5.65
CA SER A 39 2.07 9.63 4.20
C SER A 39 2.10 8.22 3.63
N ILE A 40 3.04 7.38 4.09
CA ILE A 40 3.14 5.96 3.70
C ILE A 40 1.89 5.20 4.13
N SER A 41 1.45 5.34 5.39
CA SER A 41 0.23 4.72 5.91
C SER A 41 -1.02 5.13 5.13
N GLN A 42 -1.15 6.41 4.78
CA GLN A 42 -2.26 6.88 3.94
C GLN A 42 -2.22 6.28 2.53
N ARG A 43 -1.04 6.15 1.94
CA ARG A 43 -0.89 5.53 0.61
C ARG A 43 -1.21 4.04 0.66
N ALA A 44 -0.77 3.34 1.69
CA ALA A 44 -1.11 1.94 1.92
C ALA A 44 -2.63 1.75 1.97
N ARG A 45 -3.37 2.60 2.71
CA ARG A 45 -4.84 2.55 2.75
C ARG A 45 -5.50 2.81 1.40
N ARG A 46 -4.96 3.71 0.58
CA ARG A 46 -5.48 3.93 -0.78
C ARG A 46 -5.31 2.68 -1.65
N ILE A 47 -4.16 2.02 -1.57
CA ILE A 47 -3.93 0.76 -2.27
C ILE A 47 -4.91 -0.31 -1.78
N LEU A 48 -5.15 -0.41 -0.47
CA LEU A 48 -6.15 -1.34 0.08
C LEU A 48 -7.56 -1.03 -0.44
N GLY A 49 -7.93 0.25 -0.56
CA GLY A 49 -9.23 0.67 -1.11
C GLY A 49 -9.41 0.27 -2.58
N VAL A 50 -8.40 0.49 -3.44
CA VAL A 50 -8.43 0.04 -4.84
C VAL A 50 -8.59 -1.49 -4.90
N MET A 51 -7.86 -2.20 -4.05
CA MET A 51 -7.96 -3.65 -3.95
C MET A 51 -9.34 -4.11 -3.46
N GLU A 52 -9.97 -3.42 -2.51
CA GLU A 52 -11.34 -3.72 -2.06
C GLU A 52 -12.38 -3.64 -3.19
N GLU A 53 -12.17 -2.76 -4.16
CA GLU A 53 -13.06 -2.58 -5.32
C GLU A 53 -12.91 -3.72 -6.35
N ASP A 54 -11.69 -4.23 -6.57
CA ASP A 54 -11.44 -5.37 -7.48
C ASP A 54 -10.70 -6.56 -6.79
N PRO A 55 -11.40 -7.70 -6.56
CA PRO A 55 -10.80 -8.94 -6.09
C PRO A 55 -9.61 -9.47 -6.91
N ALA A 56 -9.49 -9.13 -8.20
CA ALA A 56 -8.34 -9.52 -9.02
C ALA A 56 -7.06 -8.80 -8.60
N ASP A 57 -7.17 -7.52 -8.28
CA ASP A 57 -6.06 -6.72 -7.78
C ASP A 57 -5.59 -7.15 -6.40
N ILE A 58 -6.52 -7.61 -5.55
CA ILE A 58 -6.16 -8.23 -4.28
C ILE A 58 -5.17 -9.39 -4.49
N ARG A 59 -5.47 -10.28 -5.45
CA ARG A 59 -4.63 -11.45 -5.70
C ARG A 59 -3.24 -11.08 -6.20
N ARG A 60 -3.12 -10.00 -6.98
CA ARG A 60 -1.85 -9.54 -7.56
C ARG A 60 -0.99 -8.80 -6.53
N ALA A 61 -1.59 -7.92 -5.73
CA ALA A 61 -0.86 -7.01 -4.86
C ALA A 61 -0.77 -7.47 -3.39
N ARG A 62 -1.55 -8.45 -2.94
CA ARG A 62 -1.55 -8.92 -1.53
C ARG A 62 -0.16 -9.33 -1.05
N ARG A 63 0.57 -10.15 -1.84
CA ARG A 63 1.91 -10.61 -1.45
C ARG A 63 2.87 -9.43 -1.29
N PHE A 64 2.80 -8.48 -2.21
CA PHE A 64 3.57 -7.25 -2.16
C PHE A 64 3.24 -6.47 -0.88
N LEU A 65 1.96 -6.18 -0.62
CA LEU A 65 1.56 -5.41 0.56
C LEU A 65 1.99 -6.11 1.84
N ASN A 66 1.81 -7.43 1.97
CA ASN A 66 2.24 -8.14 3.17
C ASN A 66 3.74 -8.00 3.42
N VAL A 67 4.58 -8.23 2.41
CA VAL A 67 6.04 -8.12 2.56
C VAL A 67 6.45 -6.70 2.94
N TYR A 68 5.93 -5.70 2.25
CA TYR A 68 6.36 -4.32 2.46
C TYR A 68 5.75 -3.68 3.70
N LEU A 69 4.49 -3.99 4.05
CA LEU A 69 3.88 -3.53 5.32
C LEU A 69 4.54 -4.19 6.52
N ASP A 70 4.89 -5.48 6.45
CA ASP A 70 5.64 -6.14 7.53
C ASP A 70 7.04 -5.56 7.67
N GLY A 71 7.72 -5.29 6.56
CA GLY A 71 9.01 -4.59 6.55
C GLY A 71 8.91 -3.20 7.17
N ALA A 72 7.97 -2.38 6.69
CA ALA A 72 7.73 -1.03 7.20
C ALA A 72 7.41 -1.03 8.70
N ARG A 73 6.56 -1.96 9.16
CA ARG A 73 6.23 -2.14 10.57
C ARG A 73 7.47 -2.48 11.40
N ARG A 74 8.22 -3.50 11.02
CA ARG A 74 9.42 -3.94 11.76
C ARG A 74 10.47 -2.83 11.86
N VAL A 75 10.73 -2.12 10.77
CA VAL A 75 11.71 -1.03 10.73
C VAL A 75 11.22 0.15 11.58
N THR A 76 9.94 0.51 11.50
CA THR A 76 9.38 1.60 12.32
C THR A 76 9.40 1.27 13.81
N GLU A 77 8.93 0.09 14.20
CA GLU A 77 8.97 -0.37 15.59
C GLU A 77 10.40 -0.48 16.12
N GLY A 78 11.33 -0.99 15.30
CA GLY A 78 12.76 -1.07 15.64
C GLY A 78 13.36 0.31 15.87
N TYR A 79 13.12 1.25 14.96
CA TYR A 79 13.59 2.62 15.10
C TYR A 79 12.99 3.30 16.33
N ALA A 80 11.67 3.19 16.55
CA ALA A 80 11.00 3.78 17.71
C ALA A 80 11.57 3.28 19.06
N ARG A 81 11.93 1.99 19.14
CA ARG A 81 12.59 1.42 20.33
C ARG A 81 13.99 1.97 20.54
N THR A 82 14.82 1.99 19.49
CA THR A 82 16.22 2.41 19.59
C THR A 82 16.37 3.92 19.76
N HIS A 83 15.54 4.71 19.10
CA HIS A 83 15.59 6.18 19.14
C HIS A 83 15.31 6.74 20.55
N ARG A 84 14.57 6.02 21.39
CA ARG A 84 14.36 6.39 22.80
C ARG A 84 15.64 6.36 23.65
N ALA A 85 16.69 5.66 23.21
CA ALA A 85 17.91 5.41 23.98
C ALA A 85 19.03 6.48 23.79
N GLY A 86 18.80 7.55 23.03
CA GLY A 86 19.80 8.60 22.75
C GLY A 86 20.49 8.41 21.40
N GLN A 87 20.59 9.50 20.63
CA GLN A 87 20.70 9.50 19.16
C GLN A 87 22.04 8.98 18.60
N ALA A 88 21.94 8.29 17.45
CA ALA A 88 22.97 8.24 16.43
C ALA A 88 22.42 8.85 15.14
N SER A 89 23.05 9.92 14.63
CA SER A 89 22.67 10.60 13.36
C SER A 89 22.55 9.61 12.20
N GLU A 90 23.47 8.64 12.14
CA GLU A 90 23.51 7.61 11.10
C GLU A 90 22.26 6.71 11.09
N LEU A 91 21.73 6.35 12.27
CA LEU A 91 20.49 5.56 12.36
C LEU A 91 19.29 6.34 11.80
N GLU A 92 19.24 7.65 12.06
CA GLU A 92 18.19 8.52 11.54
C GLU A 92 18.26 8.65 10.02
N ASP A 93 19.45 8.89 9.46
CA ASP A 93 19.64 8.99 8.02
C ASP A 93 19.36 7.65 7.31
N ASN A 94 19.81 6.53 7.87
CA ASN A 94 19.47 5.20 7.38
C ASN A 94 17.97 4.94 7.40
N PHE A 95 17.29 5.31 8.49
CA PHE A 95 15.83 5.18 8.58
C PHE A 95 15.12 6.06 7.55
N ARG A 96 15.58 7.31 7.35
CA ARG A 96 15.04 8.21 6.32
C ARG A 96 15.17 7.60 4.92
N ASN A 97 16.31 7.00 4.61
CA ASN A 97 16.54 6.32 3.32
C ASN A 97 15.59 5.13 3.13
N VAL A 98 15.38 4.32 4.17
CA VAL A 98 14.41 3.22 4.13
C VAL A 98 12.99 3.74 3.88
N LEU A 99 12.57 4.82 4.56
CA LEU A 99 11.25 5.42 4.33
C LEU A 99 11.09 5.95 2.90
N ASN A 100 12.14 6.54 2.32
CA ASN A 100 12.13 6.99 0.92
C ASN A 100 11.92 5.83 -0.04
N THR A 101 12.65 4.72 0.16
CA THR A 101 12.51 3.52 -0.66
C THR A 101 11.11 2.92 -0.54
N ILE A 102 10.57 2.81 0.68
CA ILE A 102 9.21 2.31 0.92
C ILE A 102 8.17 3.20 0.22
N ASP A 103 8.23 4.52 0.39
CA ASP A 103 7.26 5.42 -0.27
C ASP A 103 7.37 5.35 -1.81
N GLY A 104 8.57 5.23 -2.36
CA GLY A 104 8.78 5.04 -3.79
C GLY A 104 8.14 3.76 -4.31
N VAL A 105 8.38 2.64 -3.63
CA VAL A 105 7.82 1.33 -3.98
C VAL A 105 6.30 1.31 -3.88
N PHE A 106 5.70 1.93 -2.84
CA PHE A 106 4.24 2.03 -2.74
C PHE A 106 3.64 2.95 -3.82
N LYS A 107 4.33 4.04 -4.19
CA LYS A 107 3.89 4.92 -5.29
C LYS A 107 3.83 4.16 -6.61
N GLU A 108 4.91 3.44 -6.92
CA GLU A 108 4.98 2.62 -8.13
C GLU A 108 3.88 1.57 -8.16
N GLN A 109 3.66 0.87 -7.04
CA GLN A 109 2.62 -0.15 -6.98
C GLN A 109 1.21 0.43 -7.12
N HIS A 110 0.94 1.58 -6.48
CA HIS A 110 -0.35 2.24 -6.62
C HIS A 110 -0.60 2.67 -8.08
N GLN A 111 0.42 3.21 -8.74
CA GLN A 111 0.33 3.59 -10.16
C GLN A 111 0.05 2.37 -11.05
N LYS A 112 0.71 1.24 -10.80
CA LYS A 112 0.49 0.00 -11.55
C LYS A 112 -0.94 -0.54 -11.44
N LEU A 113 -1.55 -0.44 -10.26
CA LEU A 113 -2.95 -0.84 -10.06
C LEU A 113 -3.90 0.08 -10.85
N LEU A 114 -3.72 1.40 -10.74
CA LEU A 114 -4.54 2.35 -11.49
C LEU A 114 -4.39 2.22 -13.02
N GLU A 115 -3.19 1.93 -13.52
CA GLU A 115 -2.96 1.68 -14.94
C GLU A 115 -3.65 0.41 -15.43
N HIS A 116 -3.63 -0.64 -14.59
CA HIS A 116 -4.30 -1.89 -14.89
C HIS A 116 -5.83 -1.71 -14.95
N ASP A 117 -6.43 -1.03 -13.96
CA ASP A 117 -7.87 -0.75 -13.94
C ASP A 117 -8.32 0.04 -15.17
N LYS A 118 -7.50 1.00 -15.60
CA LYS A 118 -7.79 1.78 -16.81
C LYS A 118 -7.77 0.92 -18.07
N LEU A 119 -6.76 0.05 -18.22
CA LEU A 119 -6.66 -0.85 -19.37
C LEU A 119 -7.86 -1.80 -19.42
N ASP A 120 -8.27 -2.35 -18.27
CA ASP A 120 -9.43 -3.24 -18.19
C ASP A 120 -10.73 -2.51 -18.58
N LEU A 121 -10.91 -1.25 -18.15
CA LEU A 121 -12.07 -0.43 -18.55
C LEU A 121 -12.08 -0.12 -20.05
N ASP A 122 -10.94 0.28 -20.63
CA ASP A 122 -10.82 0.57 -22.06
C ASP A 122 -11.19 -0.66 -22.90
N VAL A 123 -10.72 -1.85 -22.50
CA VAL A 123 -11.10 -3.12 -23.14
C VAL A 123 -12.60 -3.41 -23.01
N GLN A 124 -13.20 -3.17 -21.84
CA GLN A 124 -14.64 -3.36 -21.64
C GLN A 124 -15.48 -2.43 -22.53
N ILE A 125 -15.07 -1.16 -22.68
CA ILE A 125 -15.71 -0.18 -23.57
C ILE A 125 -15.63 -0.65 -25.02
N ASP A 126 -14.48 -1.14 -25.46
CA ASP A 126 -14.29 -1.64 -26.83
C ASP A 126 -15.17 -2.85 -27.11
N VAL A 127 -15.23 -3.80 -26.17
CA VAL A 127 -16.10 -4.99 -26.29
C VAL A 127 -17.57 -4.58 -26.36
N LEU A 128 -18.04 -3.70 -25.48
CA LEU A 128 -19.41 -3.21 -25.49
C LEU A 128 -19.73 -2.47 -26.80
N SER A 129 -18.82 -1.62 -27.26
CA SER A 129 -18.96 -0.89 -28.53
C SER A 129 -19.07 -1.84 -29.73
N GLN A 130 -18.29 -2.92 -29.74
CA GLN A 130 -18.38 -3.95 -30.78
C GLN A 130 -19.72 -4.73 -30.71
N GLN A 131 -20.23 -5.00 -29.51
CA GLN A 131 -21.52 -5.67 -29.33
C GLN A 131 -22.68 -4.80 -29.81
N LEU A 132 -22.70 -3.51 -29.45
CA LEU A 132 -23.73 -2.56 -29.87
C LEU A 132 -23.77 -2.38 -31.39
N LYS A 133 -22.59 -2.29 -32.04
CA LYS A 133 -22.47 -2.28 -33.52
C LYS A 133 -23.03 -3.54 -34.16
N LYS A 134 -22.75 -4.71 -33.59
CA LYS A 134 -23.28 -6.00 -34.09
C LYS A 134 -24.79 -6.11 -33.95
N GLN A 135 -25.37 -5.48 -32.93
CA GLN A 135 -26.81 -5.46 -32.69
C GLN A 135 -27.54 -4.35 -33.47
N GLY A 136 -26.81 -3.52 -34.24
CA GLY A 136 -27.39 -2.42 -35.02
C GLY A 136 -27.96 -1.28 -34.17
N VAL A 137 -27.53 -1.19 -32.91
CA VAL A 137 -27.98 -0.14 -31.96
C VAL A 137 -27.22 1.17 -32.19
N ILE A 138 -25.99 1.06 -32.71
CA ILE A 138 -25.12 2.17 -33.13
C ILE A 138 -24.44 1.84 -34.46
#